data_AF-A0A368X5Y8-F1
#
_entry.id   AF-A0A368X5Y8-F1
#
_cell.length_a   1.000
_cell.length_b   1.000
_cell.length_c   1.000
_cell.angle_alpha   90.00
_cell.angle_beta   90.00
_cell.angle_gamma   90.00
#
_symmetry.space_group_name_H-M   'P 1'
#
loop_
_entity.id
_entity.type
_entity.pdbx_description
1 polymer ?
#
loop_
_entity_poly.entity_id
_entity_poly.type
_entity_poly.pdbx_seq_one_letter_code
_entity_poly.pdbx_strand_id
1 'polypeptide(L)'
;MPKVSTIDRHALAKVIRPALDKKLKELSEELGVQLTTGSGQYGYTTGFLKIEIATITEDGQVLTPERDAFLKYHGVYDLPKEALDAIIKMGSEEFRIAGINTKARKNNVVLEKTDNSGRKAVAPASAVLAAYNMQHVYKRAS
;
A
#
# COMPACT_ATOMS: atom_id res chain seq x y z
N MET A 1 -4.00 -34.56 -9.49
CA MET A 1 -4.38 -33.26 -8.88
C MET A 1 -5.06 -33.54 -7.56
N PRO A 2 -4.66 -32.91 -6.44
CA PRO A 2 -5.35 -33.09 -5.16
C PRO A 2 -6.78 -32.56 -5.27
N LYS A 3 -7.76 -33.42 -4.99
CA LYS A 3 -9.18 -33.05 -4.99
C LYS A 3 -9.53 -32.53 -3.60
N VAL A 4 -9.85 -31.24 -3.52
CA VAL A 4 -10.28 -30.63 -2.25
C VAL A 4 -11.73 -31.06 -1.99
N SER A 5 -11.97 -31.76 -0.88
CA SER A 5 -13.30 -32.23 -0.47
C SER A 5 -14.00 -31.29 0.52
N THR A 6 -13.23 -30.48 1.25
CA THR A 6 -13.72 -29.48 2.20
C THR A 6 -12.94 -28.18 2.04
N ILE A 7 -13.63 -27.05 2.03
CA ILE A 7 -12.98 -25.73 2.00
C ILE A 7 -12.79 -25.27 3.45
N ASP A 8 -11.87 -25.93 4.15
CA ASP A 8 -11.45 -25.51 5.49
C ASP A 8 -10.30 -24.48 5.42
N ARG A 9 -9.87 -23.97 6.58
CA ARG A 9 -8.78 -22.99 6.68
C ARG A 9 -7.48 -23.50 6.05
N HIS A 10 -7.19 -24.79 6.18
CA HIS A 10 -5.95 -25.38 5.64
C HIS A 10 -6.02 -25.47 4.12
N ALA A 11 -7.11 -25.99 3.57
CA ALA A 11 -7.36 -26.04 2.13
C ALA A 11 -7.30 -24.64 1.50
N LEU A 12 -7.95 -23.64 2.12
CA LEU A 12 -7.93 -22.26 1.62
C LEU A 12 -6.51 -21.65 1.69
N ALA A 13 -5.83 -21.75 2.83
CA ALA A 13 -4.58 -21.03 3.07
C ALA A 13 -3.32 -21.72 2.50
N LYS A 14 -3.32 -23.05 2.38
CA LYS A 14 -2.13 -23.83 1.99
C LYS A 14 -2.22 -24.46 0.61
N VAL A 15 -3.43 -24.62 0.06
CA VAL A 15 -3.62 -25.26 -1.26
C VAL A 15 -4.17 -24.26 -2.27
N ILE A 16 -5.33 -23.66 -1.98
CA ILE A 16 -6.05 -22.80 -2.94
C ILE A 16 -5.35 -21.46 -3.12
N ARG A 17 -5.01 -20.75 -2.03
CA ARG A 17 -4.34 -19.44 -2.11
C ARG A 17 -3.00 -19.49 -2.84
N PRO A 18 -2.04 -20.37 -2.49
CA PRO A 18 -0.75 -20.39 -3.19
C PRO A 18 -0.87 -20.74 -4.69
N ALA A 19 -1.83 -21.62 -5.04
CA ALA A 19 -2.09 -21.96 -6.44
C ALA A 19 -2.71 -20.77 -7.21
N LEU A 20 -3.61 -20.01 -6.57
CA LEU A 20 -4.17 -18.78 -7.13
C LEU A 20 -3.12 -17.68 -7.24
N ASP A 21 -2.34 -17.43 -6.18
CA ASP A 21 -1.30 -16.41 -6.16
C ASP A 21 -0.26 -16.64 -7.27
N LYS A 22 0.10 -17.90 -7.55
CA LYS A 22 1.01 -18.22 -8.67
C LYS A 22 0.42 -17.79 -10.02
N LYS A 23 -0.83 -18.16 -10.30
CA LYS A 23 -1.50 -17.79 -11.56
C LYS A 23 -1.78 -16.29 -11.67
N LEU A 24 -2.15 -15.66 -10.56
CA LEU A 24 -2.38 -14.23 -10.50
C LEU A 24 -1.09 -13.46 -10.72
N LYS A 25 0.06 -13.97 -10.26
CA LYS A 25 1.36 -13.38 -10.55
C LYS A 25 1.70 -13.43 -12.04
N GLU A 26 1.48 -14.58 -12.69
CA GLU A 26 1.67 -14.72 -14.14
C GLU A 26 0.78 -13.71 -14.91
N LEU A 27 -0.50 -13.60 -14.54
CA LEU A 27 -1.43 -12.64 -15.14
C LEU A 27 -1.07 -11.17 -14.83
N SER A 28 -0.52 -10.92 -13.65
CA SER A 28 -0.04 -9.61 -13.21
C SER A 28 1.11 -9.11 -14.08
N GLU A 29 2.06 -9.99 -14.41
CA GLU A 29 3.18 -9.71 -15.31
C GLU A 29 2.71 -9.49 -16.76
N GLU A 30 1.74 -10.28 -17.24
CA GLU A 30 1.21 -10.17 -18.60
C GLU A 30 0.45 -8.85 -18.84
N LEU A 31 -0.37 -8.44 -17.87
CA LEU A 31 -1.24 -7.26 -17.99
C LEU A 31 -0.63 -5.98 -17.44
N GLY A 32 0.55 -6.04 -16.79
CA GLY A 32 1.17 -4.88 -16.16
C GLY A 32 0.35 -4.28 -15.01
N VAL A 33 -0.43 -5.10 -14.31
CA VAL A 33 -1.25 -4.71 -13.16
C VAL A 33 -0.88 -5.56 -11.96
N GLN A 34 -0.97 -5.06 -10.74
CA GLN A 34 -0.80 -5.88 -9.55
C GLN A 34 -2.11 -6.59 -9.20
N LEU A 35 -2.05 -7.91 -9.08
CA LEU A 35 -3.15 -8.76 -8.60
C LEU A 35 -2.77 -9.38 -7.27
N THR A 36 -3.58 -9.19 -6.24
CA THR A 36 -3.35 -9.76 -4.91
C THR A 36 -4.60 -10.45 -4.37
N THR A 37 -4.38 -11.54 -3.62
CA THR A 37 -5.47 -12.22 -2.93
C THR A 37 -5.76 -11.54 -1.59
N GLY A 38 -6.97 -11.02 -1.46
CA GLY A 38 -7.46 -10.34 -0.26
C GLY A 38 -8.05 -11.30 0.77
N SER A 39 -8.87 -10.77 1.67
CA SER A 39 -9.59 -11.56 2.67
C SER A 39 -10.53 -12.57 2.02
N GLY A 40 -10.73 -13.70 2.70
CA GLY A 40 -11.63 -14.75 2.24
C GLY A 40 -12.31 -15.44 3.41
N GLN A 41 -13.42 -16.11 3.11
CA GLN A 41 -14.14 -16.94 4.05
C GLN A 41 -14.14 -18.38 3.54
N TYR A 42 -14.01 -19.30 4.48
CA TYR A 42 -14.01 -20.74 4.23
C TYR A 42 -15.28 -21.35 4.84
N GLY A 43 -15.74 -22.44 4.28
CA GLY A 43 -16.97 -23.14 4.67
C GLY A 43 -16.94 -24.59 4.21
N TYR A 44 -17.79 -25.44 4.78
CA TYR A 44 -17.71 -26.89 4.54
C TYR A 44 -17.85 -27.27 3.06
N THR A 45 -18.68 -26.54 2.31
CA THR A 45 -18.95 -26.81 0.89
C THR A 45 -18.50 -25.68 -0.04
N THR A 46 -18.58 -24.44 0.43
CA THR A 46 -18.30 -23.23 -0.37
C THR A 46 -17.50 -22.23 0.45
N GLY A 47 -16.67 -21.45 -0.24
CA GLY A 47 -15.95 -20.31 0.33
C GLY A 47 -15.80 -19.21 -0.72
N PHE A 48 -15.35 -18.04 -0.29
CA PHE A 48 -15.03 -16.94 -1.20
C PHE A 48 -13.68 -16.33 -0.86
N LEU A 49 -13.06 -15.70 -1.84
CA LEU A 49 -11.80 -14.99 -1.71
C LEU A 49 -11.90 -13.71 -2.53
N LYS A 50 -11.53 -12.58 -1.94
CA LYS A 50 -11.47 -11.31 -2.66
C LYS A 50 -10.19 -11.26 -3.50
N ILE A 51 -10.29 -10.72 -4.71
CA ILE A 51 -9.14 -10.39 -5.55
C ILE A 51 -9.07 -8.87 -5.62
N GLU A 52 -7.93 -8.32 -5.26
CA GLU A 52 -7.63 -6.90 -5.37
C GLU A 52 -6.79 -6.67 -6.64
N ILE A 53 -7.15 -5.63 -7.38
CA ILE A 53 -6.53 -5.27 -8.66
C ILE A 53 -6.08 -3.82 -8.54
N ALA A 54 -4.80 -3.57 -8.81
CA ALA A 54 -4.22 -2.23 -8.81
C ALA A 54 -3.38 -2.01 -10.07
N THR A 55 -3.51 -0.85 -10.70
CA THR A 55 -2.66 -0.47 -11.83
C THR A 55 -1.25 -0.16 -11.35
N ILE A 56 -0.25 -0.47 -12.15
CA ILE A 56 1.14 -0.07 -11.90
C ILE A 56 1.37 1.25 -12.65
N THR A 57 1.98 2.24 -12.00
CA THR A 57 2.38 3.49 -12.64
C THR A 57 3.56 3.26 -13.58
N GLU A 58 3.83 4.19 -14.50
CA GLU A 58 4.98 4.10 -15.43
C GLU A 58 6.32 3.89 -14.69
N ASP A 59 6.43 4.40 -13.46
CA ASP A 59 7.58 4.22 -12.55
C ASP A 59 7.66 2.83 -11.88
N GLY A 60 6.82 1.87 -12.27
CA GLY A 60 6.81 0.51 -11.71
C GLY A 60 6.23 0.41 -10.30
N GLN A 61 5.58 1.47 -9.81
CA GLN A 61 4.97 1.48 -8.49
C GLN A 61 3.49 1.14 -8.52
N VAL A 62 3.04 0.40 -7.51
CA VAL A 62 1.65 0.04 -7.34
C VAL A 62 0.83 1.28 -7.00
N LEU A 63 -0.20 1.57 -7.79
CA LEU A 63 -1.17 2.61 -7.48
C LEU A 63 -2.16 2.11 -6.42
N THR A 64 -1.77 2.23 -5.16
CA THR A 64 -2.69 1.96 -4.04
C THR A 64 -3.76 3.05 -3.95
N PRO A 65 -4.92 2.76 -3.34
CA PRO A 65 -5.96 3.77 -3.11
C PRO A 65 -5.43 4.99 -2.34
N GLU A 66 -4.50 4.79 -1.41
CA GLU A 66 -3.86 5.87 -0.65
C GLU A 66 -2.92 6.71 -1.51
N ARG A 67 -2.21 6.09 -2.46
CA ARG A 67 -1.34 6.79 -3.42
C ARG A 67 -2.16 7.63 -4.40
N ASP A 68 -3.23 7.07 -4.95
CA ASP A 68 -4.18 7.80 -5.80
C ASP A 68 -4.83 8.96 -5.03
N ALA A 69 -5.22 8.72 -3.77
CA ALA A 69 -5.73 9.78 -2.91
C ALA A 69 -4.70 10.88 -2.63
N PHE A 70 -3.41 10.53 -2.46
CA PHE A 70 -2.36 11.55 -2.35
C PHE A 70 -2.31 12.41 -3.61
N LEU A 71 -2.24 11.78 -4.79
CA LEU A 71 -2.18 12.50 -6.07
C LEU A 71 -3.40 13.40 -6.32
N LYS A 72 -4.58 13.04 -5.80
CA LYS A 72 -5.80 13.84 -5.94
C LYS A 72 -5.93 14.96 -4.90
N TYR A 73 -5.49 14.72 -3.67
CA TYR A 73 -5.77 15.60 -2.54
C TYR A 73 -4.53 16.28 -1.92
N HIS A 74 -3.33 16.09 -2.46
CA HIS A 74 -2.11 16.70 -1.92
C HIS A 74 -2.24 18.22 -1.70
N GLY A 75 -2.86 18.93 -2.66
CA GLY A 75 -3.09 20.37 -2.58
C GLY A 75 -4.07 20.81 -1.48
N VAL A 76 -4.98 19.94 -1.04
CA VAL A 76 -5.88 20.23 0.10
C VAL A 76 -5.13 20.19 1.43
N TYR A 77 -4.01 19.46 1.47
CA TYR A 77 -3.19 19.26 2.66
C TYR A 77 -1.87 20.04 2.62
N ASP A 78 -1.75 21.00 1.70
CA ASP A 78 -0.55 21.81 1.46
C ASP A 78 0.72 20.97 1.22
N LEU A 79 0.55 19.72 0.78
CA LEU A 79 1.66 18.82 0.47
C LEU A 79 2.03 18.97 -1.01
N PRO A 80 3.32 19.16 -1.33
CA PRO A 80 3.77 19.16 -2.71
C PRO A 80 3.60 17.77 -3.31
N LYS A 81 3.34 17.69 -4.62
CA LYS A 81 3.18 16.40 -5.30
C LYS A 81 4.46 15.56 -5.20
N GLU A 82 5.60 16.24 -5.18
CA GLU A 82 6.96 15.69 -5.03
C GLU A 82 7.24 15.14 -3.63
N ALA A 83 6.36 15.37 -2.65
CA ALA A 83 6.47 14.73 -1.34
C ALA A 83 6.03 13.25 -1.37
N LEU A 84 5.31 12.81 -2.41
CA LEU A 84 5.02 11.39 -2.57
C LEU A 84 6.33 10.60 -2.74
N ASP A 85 6.47 9.50 -1.99
CA ASP A 85 7.69 8.69 -1.87
C ASP A 85 8.91 9.37 -1.24
N ALA A 86 8.81 10.64 -0.83
CA ALA A 86 9.90 11.30 -0.15
C ALA A 86 10.18 10.66 1.22
N ILE A 87 11.47 10.55 1.55
CA ILE A 87 11.91 10.12 2.87
C ILE A 87 11.92 11.35 3.79
N ILE A 88 11.21 11.23 4.90
CA ILE A 88 11.18 12.21 5.98
C ILE A 88 11.65 11.56 7.29
N LYS A 89 12.46 12.28 8.04
CA LYS A 89 12.81 11.92 9.41
C LYS A 89 11.81 12.52 10.40
N MET A 90 11.20 11.68 11.23
CA MET A 90 10.35 12.11 12.35
C MET A 90 10.89 11.50 13.64
N GLY A 91 11.41 12.36 14.53
CA GLY A 91 12.14 11.92 15.71
C GLY A 91 13.45 11.20 15.33
N SER A 92 13.65 9.99 15.85
CA SER A 92 14.84 9.17 15.57
C SER A 92 14.66 8.22 14.37
N GLU A 93 13.47 8.18 13.77
CA GLU A 93 13.12 7.21 12.73
C GLU A 93 12.89 7.88 11.38
N GLU A 94 13.15 7.13 10.31
CA GLU A 94 12.94 7.55 8.93
C GLU A 94 11.72 6.86 8.32
N PHE A 95 10.94 7.64 7.60
CA PHE A 95 9.68 7.22 7.01
C PHE A 95 9.58 7.68 5.57
N ARG A 96 9.08 6.81 4.70
CA ARG A 96 8.64 7.12 3.34
C ARG A 96 7.17 7.52 3.36
N ILE A 97 6.83 8.61 2.67
CA ILE A 97 5.43 9.03 2.48
C ILE A 97 4.77 8.12 1.44
N ALA A 98 3.84 7.26 1.89
CA ALA A 98 3.21 6.25 1.04
C ALA A 98 1.86 6.69 0.45
N GLY A 99 1.15 7.62 1.10
CA GLY A 99 -0.11 8.14 0.57
C GLY A 99 -0.98 8.87 1.59
N ILE A 100 -2.25 9.13 1.24
CA ILE A 100 -3.25 9.77 2.11
C ILE A 100 -4.46 8.85 2.31
N ASN A 101 -4.85 8.67 3.56
CA ASN A 101 -6.11 8.07 3.94
C ASN A 101 -7.16 9.17 4.18
N THR A 102 -8.00 9.41 3.17
CA THR A 102 -9.06 10.44 3.19
C THR A 102 -10.16 10.18 4.22
N LYS A 103 -10.29 8.95 4.73
CA LYS A 103 -11.28 8.61 5.78
C LYS A 103 -10.81 9.06 7.17
N ALA A 104 -9.51 9.21 7.37
CA ALA A 104 -8.95 9.61 8.65
C ALA A 104 -8.95 11.14 8.77
N ARG A 105 -9.56 11.67 9.84
CA ARG A 105 -9.70 13.14 10.03
C ARG A 105 -8.46 13.83 10.62
N LYS A 106 -7.68 13.12 11.44
CA LYS A 106 -6.52 13.68 12.17
C LYS A 106 -5.19 13.14 11.65
N ASN A 107 -5.03 11.83 11.60
CA ASN A 107 -3.81 11.16 11.14
C ASN A 107 -4.06 10.57 9.75
N ASN A 108 -4.04 11.46 8.77
CA ASN A 108 -4.50 11.19 7.40
C ASN A 108 -3.37 10.85 6.44
N VAL A 109 -2.11 11.08 6.78
CA VAL A 109 -0.97 10.67 5.95
C VAL A 109 -0.48 9.30 6.39
N VAL A 110 -0.33 8.40 5.42
CA VAL A 110 0.24 7.06 5.61
C VAL A 110 1.74 7.11 5.34
N LEU A 111 2.49 6.65 6.32
CA LEU A 111 3.94 6.58 6.32
C LEU A 111 4.37 5.11 6.39
N GLU A 112 5.46 4.78 5.71
CA GLU A 112 6.07 3.46 5.76
C GLU A 112 7.50 3.58 6.29
N LYS A 113 7.89 2.76 7.26
CA LYS A 113 9.27 2.78 7.76
C LYS A 113 10.26 2.32 6.70
N THR A 114 11.41 2.97 6.63
CA THR A 114 12.50 2.61 5.70
C THR A 114 13.32 1.40 6.17
N ASP A 115 13.08 0.90 7.38
CA ASP A 115 13.78 -0.25 8.00
C ASP A 115 13.39 -1.62 7.42
N ASN A 116 12.64 -1.66 6.30
CA ASN A 116 12.09 -2.88 5.69
C ASN A 116 11.27 -3.76 6.65
N SER A 117 10.84 -3.25 7.81
CA SER A 117 9.99 -4.00 8.76
C SER A 117 8.54 -4.16 8.28
N GLY A 118 8.16 -3.48 7.20
CA GLY A 118 6.78 -3.42 6.69
C GLY A 118 5.82 -2.66 7.61
N ARG A 119 6.33 -1.98 8.64
CA ARG A 119 5.52 -1.23 9.60
C ARG A 119 5.04 0.08 8.97
N LYS A 120 3.73 0.26 8.99
CA LYS A 120 3.07 1.51 8.61
C LYS A 120 2.84 2.37 9.85
N ALA A 121 3.10 3.67 9.72
CA ALA A 121 2.74 4.69 10.69
C ALA A 121 1.73 5.65 10.06
N VAL A 122 1.01 6.40 10.89
CA VAL A 122 0.09 7.45 10.43
C VAL A 122 0.39 8.75 11.16
N ALA A 123 0.38 9.85 10.43
CA ALA A 123 0.69 11.17 10.95
C ALA A 123 -0.28 12.22 10.39
N PRO A 124 -0.48 13.35 11.11
CA PRO A 124 -1.20 14.49 10.57
C PRO A 124 -0.41 15.14 9.43
N ALA A 125 -1.10 15.57 8.38
CA ALA A 125 -0.46 16.22 7.22
C ALA A 125 0.41 17.43 7.60
N SER A 126 0.01 18.22 8.60
CA SER A 126 0.79 19.36 9.09
C SER A 126 2.16 18.97 9.63
N ALA A 127 2.27 17.87 10.38
CA ALA A 127 3.55 17.40 10.91
C ALA A 127 4.44 16.84 9.80
N VAL A 128 3.84 16.14 8.83
CA VAL A 128 4.54 15.62 7.65
C VAL A 128 5.08 16.77 6.80
N LEU A 129 4.27 17.80 6.56
CA LEU A 129 4.67 19.00 5.81
C LEU A 129 5.82 19.73 6.50
N ALA A 130 5.75 19.92 7.82
CA ALA A 130 6.83 20.54 8.58
C ALA A 130 8.15 19.75 8.47
N ALA A 131 8.09 18.42 8.62
CA ALA A 131 9.25 17.55 8.48
C ALA A 131 9.82 17.57 7.05
N TYR A 132 8.95 17.55 6.04
CA TYR A 132 9.33 17.63 4.63
C TYR A 132 10.05 18.94 4.32
N ASN A 133 9.47 20.08 4.72
CA ASN A 133 10.05 21.40 4.47
C ASN A 133 11.42 21.57 5.13
N MET A 134 11.56 21.14 6.39
CA MET A 134 12.84 21.17 7.11
C MET A 134 13.96 20.41 6.38
N GLN A 135 13.63 19.32 5.69
CA GLN A 135 14.64 18.42 5.11
C GLN A 135 14.90 18.67 3.63
N HIS A 136 13.88 19.03 2.86
CA HIS A 136 13.96 19.09 1.40
C HIS A 136 13.94 20.50 0.83
N VAL A 137 13.36 21.47 1.55
CA VAL A 137 13.30 22.86 1.11
C VAL A 137 14.50 23.65 1.65
N TYR A 138 14.79 23.53 2.94
CA TYR A 138 15.91 24.29 3.55
C TYR A 138 17.30 23.81 3.12
N LYS A 139 17.48 22.54 2.75
CA LYS A 139 18.76 22.01 2.22
C LYS A 139 19.12 22.54 0.82
N ARG A 140 18.17 23.09 0.07
CA ARG A 140 18.42 23.66 -1.27
C ARG A 140 18.84 25.13 -1.24
N ALA A 141 18.75 25.79 -0.09
CA ALA A 141 19.05 27.21 0.10
C ALA A 141 20.38 27.47 0.82
N SER A 142 21.28 26.48 0.87
CA SER A 142 22.64 26.55 1.44
C SER A 142 23.63 25.99 0.43
#